data_AF-A0A0A0K4G7-F1
#
_entry.id   AF-A0A0A0K4G7-F1
#
_cell.length_a   1.000
_cell.length_b   1.000
_cell.length_c   1.000
_cell.angle_alpha   90.00
_cell.angle_beta   90.00
_cell.angle_gamma   90.00
#
_symmetry.space_group_name_H-M   'P 1'
#
loop_
_entity.id
_entity.type
_entity.pdbx_description
1 polymer ?
#
loop_
_entity_poly.entity_id
_entity_poly.type
_entity_poly.pdbx_seq_one_letter_code
_entity_poly.pdbx_strand_id
1 'polypeptide(L)'
;MQKRITEDERKRLFQKWGIALNSKRRRLQLMSQLWTDPKNMNHVTESAAIVAKLVKFAEQGQALKGNFGLSFITPPQKSRSFSWRNNRTSLI
;
A
#
# COMPACT_ATOMS: atom_id res chain seq x y z
N MET A 1 -0.69 -13.92 4.43
CA MET A 1 -0.12 -12.65 3.94
C MET A 1 0.70 -12.91 2.67
N GLN A 2 0.27 -12.43 1.50
CA GLN A 2 1.05 -12.56 0.27
C GLN A 2 2.25 -11.60 0.31
N LYS A 3 3.47 -12.12 0.16
CA LYS A 3 4.69 -11.31 0.03
C LYS A 3 4.69 -10.69 -1.38
N ARG A 4 4.64 -9.36 -1.47
CA ARG A 4 4.57 -8.60 -2.74
C ARG A 4 5.82 -8.71 -3.62
N ILE A 5 6.94 -9.03 -2.99
CA ILE A 5 8.21 -9.28 -3.67
C ILE A 5 8.57 -10.73 -3.36
N THR A 6 8.79 -11.51 -4.42
CA THR A 6 9.21 -12.90 -4.30
C THR A 6 10.60 -12.98 -3.66
N GLU A 7 10.96 -14.15 -3.15
CA GLU A 7 12.25 -14.29 -2.46
C GLU A 7 13.44 -14.09 -3.40
N ASP A 8 13.30 -14.52 -4.65
CA ASP A 8 14.35 -14.37 -5.66
C ASP A 8 14.46 -12.93 -6.16
N GLU A 9 13.35 -12.23 -6.39
CA GLU A 9 13.38 -10.80 -6.67
C GLU A 9 14.06 -10.03 -5.54
N ARG A 10 13.76 -10.37 -4.28
CA ARG A 10 14.38 -9.73 -3.13
C ARG A 10 15.90 -9.98 -3.07
N LYS A 11 16.35 -11.20 -3.38
CA LYS A 11 17.79 -11.52 -3.45
C LYS A 11 18.49 -10.70 -4.52
N ARG A 12 17.91 -10.61 -5.72
CA ARG A 12 18.41 -9.79 -6.83
C ARG A 12 18.47 -8.31 -6.45
N LEU A 13 17.46 -7.82 -5.76
CA LEU A 13 17.40 -6.44 -5.29
C LEU A 13 18.52 -6.16 -4.28
N PHE A 14 18.73 -7.04 -3.28
CA PHE A 14 19.85 -6.87 -2.36
C PHE A 14 21.21 -6.89 -3.08
N GLN A 15 21.42 -7.80 -4.03
CA GLN A 15 22.66 -7.84 -4.82
C GLN A 15 22.87 -6.57 -5.66
N LYS A 16 21.83 -6.08 -6.36
CA LYS A 16 21.90 -4.85 -7.17
C LYS A 16 22.30 -3.64 -6.32
N TRP A 17 21.82 -3.58 -5.09
CA TRP A 17 22.07 -2.50 -4.13
C TRP A 17 23.34 -2.72 -3.29
N GLY A 18 24.16 -3.74 -3.61
CA GLY A 18 25.42 -4.02 -2.93
C GLY A 18 25.28 -4.59 -1.51
N ILE A 19 24.09 -5.08 -1.14
CA ILE A 19 23.83 -5.70 0.16
C ILE A 19 24.12 -7.20 0.06
N ALA A 20 25.12 -7.65 0.81
CA ALA A 20 25.47 -9.05 0.87
C ALA A 20 24.30 -9.90 1.45
N LEU A 21 24.01 -11.05 0.84
CA LEU A 21 22.89 -11.91 1.24
C LEU A 21 23.05 -12.50 2.65
N ASN A 22 24.28 -12.62 3.14
CA ASN A 22 24.64 -13.05 4.49
C ASN A 22 24.66 -11.91 5.52
N SER A 23 24.42 -10.66 5.10
CA SER A 23 24.46 -9.49 5.99
C SER A 23 23.33 -9.53 7.01
N LYS A 24 23.59 -8.97 8.20
CA LYS A 24 22.58 -8.73 9.23
C LYS A 24 21.74 -7.51 8.85
N ARG A 25 20.46 -7.51 9.24
CA ARG A 25 19.55 -6.34 9.08
C ARG A 25 19.41 -5.83 7.62
N ARG A 26 19.49 -6.71 6.61
CA ARG A 26 19.41 -6.36 5.17
C ARG A 26 18.27 -5.41 4.79
N ARG A 27 17.10 -5.56 5.40
CA ARG A 27 15.96 -4.66 5.15
C ARG A 27 16.23 -3.23 5.57
N LEU A 28 16.85 -3.03 6.74
CA LEU A 28 17.20 -1.71 7.24
C LEU A 28 18.32 -1.09 6.40
N GLN A 29 19.31 -1.89 5.99
CA GLN A 29 20.38 -1.43 5.09
C GLN A 29 19.82 -0.94 3.75
N LEU A 30 18.85 -1.69 3.20
CA LEU A 30 18.16 -1.26 1.98
C LEU A 30 17.38 0.04 2.21
N MET A 31 16.68 0.18 3.33
CA MET A 31 16.00 1.42 3.68
C MET A 31 16.96 2.58 3.86
N SER A 32 18.15 2.40 4.45
CA SER A 32 19.10 3.52 4.52
C SER A 32 19.57 3.92 3.11
N GLN A 33 19.91 2.97 2.25
CA GLN A 33 20.41 3.25 0.90
C GLN A 33 19.38 3.94 0.00
N LEU A 34 18.12 3.51 0.07
CA LEU A 34 17.02 4.11 -0.70
C LEU A 34 16.84 5.61 -0.43
N TRP A 35 17.16 6.11 0.77
CA TRP A 35 17.04 7.52 1.15
C TRP A 35 18.40 8.25 1.25
N THR A 36 19.52 7.59 0.90
CA THR A 36 20.86 8.18 1.07
C THR A 36 21.14 9.30 0.06
N ASP A 37 20.70 9.14 -1.18
CA ASP A 37 21.08 10.05 -2.27
C ASP A 37 19.87 10.66 -2.99
N PRO A 38 19.38 11.82 -2.52
CA PRO A 38 18.26 12.52 -3.13
C PRO A 38 18.66 13.38 -4.35
N LYS A 39 19.96 13.58 -4.62
CA LYS A 39 20.43 14.45 -5.71
C LYS A 39 20.52 13.70 -7.04
N ASN A 40 20.78 12.40 -6.97
CA ASN A 40 20.82 11.54 -8.15
C ASN A 40 19.42 11.14 -8.60
N MET A 41 18.90 11.78 -9.65
CA MET A 41 17.55 11.55 -10.15
C MET A 41 17.30 10.07 -10.52
N ASN A 42 18.29 9.40 -11.11
CA ASN A 42 18.21 7.96 -11.41
C ASN A 42 18.04 7.12 -10.13
N HIS A 43 18.79 7.45 -9.08
CA HIS A 43 18.69 6.78 -7.78
C HIS A 43 17.32 6.98 -7.16
N VAL A 44 16.78 8.20 -7.23
CA VAL A 44 15.45 8.55 -6.75
C VAL A 44 14.38 7.76 -7.50
N THR A 45 14.45 7.69 -8.83
CA THR A 45 13.49 6.93 -9.65
C THR A 45 13.51 5.45 -9.31
N GLU A 46 14.69 4.84 -9.22
CA GLU A 46 14.81 3.42 -8.85
C GLU A 46 14.32 3.15 -7.42
N SER A 47 14.64 4.04 -6.49
CA SER A 47 14.20 3.95 -5.10
C SER A 47 12.69 4.05 -4.98
N ALA A 48 12.09 5.02 -5.67
CA ALA A 48 10.66 5.23 -5.72
C ALA A 48 9.93 4.02 -6.32
N ALA A 49 10.48 3.40 -7.37
CA ALA A 49 9.90 2.19 -7.96
C ALA A 49 9.84 1.01 -6.97
N ILE A 50 10.90 0.83 -6.17
CA ILE A 50 10.95 -0.21 -5.13
C ILE A 50 9.91 0.06 -4.04
N VAL A 51 9.83 1.30 -3.56
CA VAL A 51 8.83 1.72 -2.56
C VAL A 51 7.41 1.58 -3.11
N ALA A 52 7.16 1.96 -4.37
CA ALA A 52 5.84 1.83 -5.00
C ALA A 52 5.37 0.37 -5.07
N LYS A 53 6.27 -0.55 -5.42
CA LYS A 53 6.00 -2.01 -5.41
C LYS A 53 5.71 -2.52 -3.99
N LEU A 54 6.43 -2.00 -2.99
CA LEU A 54 6.23 -2.37 -1.59
C LEU A 54 4.94 -1.81 -0.99
N VAL A 55 4.54 -0.58 -1.32
CA VAL A 55 3.44 0.16 -0.68
C VAL A 55 2.10 -0.01 -1.43
N LYS A 56 2.04 -0.81 -2.50
CA LYS A 56 0.84 -1.05 -3.34
C LYS A 56 0.48 0.12 -4.26
N PHE A 57 1.28 1.19 -4.26
CA PHE A 57 1.13 2.27 -5.24
C PHE A 57 1.29 1.80 -6.70
N ALA A 58 2.03 0.72 -6.94
CA ALA A 58 2.18 0.16 -8.30
C ALA A 58 0.84 -0.36 -8.89
N GLU A 59 -0.02 -1.02 -8.09
CA GLU A 59 -1.36 -1.45 -8.52
C GLU A 59 -2.31 -0.25 -8.60
N GLN A 60 -2.20 0.66 -7.64
CA GLN A 60 -2.91 1.94 -7.68
C GLN A 60 -2.55 2.77 -8.90
N GLY A 61 -1.36 2.62 -9.50
CA GLY A 61 -0.91 3.33 -10.72
C GLY A 61 -1.76 3.05 -11.96
N GLN A 62 -2.25 1.82 -12.10
CA GLN A 62 -3.18 1.44 -13.18
C GLN A 62 -4.61 1.82 -12.84
N ALA A 63 -5.02 1.64 -11.59
CA ALA A 63 -6.27 2.22 -11.10
C ALA A 63 -6.22 3.76 -11.15
N LEU A 64 -5.02 4.36 -11.17
CA LEU A 64 -4.84 5.79 -11.07
C LEU A 64 -5.33 6.52 -12.33
N LYS A 65 -5.26 5.81 -13.46
CA LYS A 65 -5.77 6.26 -14.76
C LYS A 65 -7.29 6.11 -14.87
N GLY A 66 -7.92 5.36 -13.96
CA GLY A 66 -9.37 5.10 -13.90
C GLY A 66 -10.01 5.73 -12.67
N ASN A 67 -10.51 6.96 -12.83
CA ASN A 67 -11.57 7.56 -12.01
C ASN A 67 -11.30 7.66 -10.48
N PHE A 68 -10.28 8.43 -10.06
CA PHE A 68 -10.14 8.86 -8.65
C PHE A 68 -11.32 9.63 -8.05
N GLY A 69 -12.22 10.14 -8.89
CA GLY A 69 -13.35 10.93 -8.43
C GLY A 69 -14.45 10.13 -7.72
N LEU A 70 -14.47 8.79 -7.85
CA LEU A 70 -15.62 8.00 -7.37
C LEU A 70 -15.37 7.15 -6.12
N SER A 71 -14.13 6.91 -5.70
CA SER A 71 -13.86 6.08 -4.50
C SER A 71 -14.06 6.82 -3.17
N PHE A 72 -14.25 8.14 -3.20
CA PHE A 72 -14.58 8.96 -2.02
C PHE A 72 -16.09 9.17 -1.84
N ILE A 73 -16.89 8.76 -2.82
CA ILE A 73 -18.34 8.78 -2.69
C ILE A 73 -18.72 7.48 -1.99
N THR A 74 -18.70 7.49 -0.66
CA THR A 74 -19.43 6.50 0.12
C THR A 74 -20.86 6.47 -0.44
N PRO A 75 -21.37 5.35 -0.97
CA PRO A 75 -22.78 5.28 -1.33
C PRO A 75 -23.57 5.65 -0.07
N PRO A 76 -24.61 6.50 -0.15
CA PRO A 76 -25.36 6.87 1.04
C PRO A 76 -25.79 5.56 1.70
N GLN A 77 -25.28 5.30 2.91
CA GLN A 77 -25.78 4.21 3.71
C GLN A 77 -27.28 4.46 3.78
N LYS A 78 -28.07 3.56 3.16
CA LYS A 78 -29.51 3.57 3.34
C LYS A 78 -29.71 3.52 4.84
N SER A 79 -30.05 4.66 5.43
CA SER A 79 -30.44 4.75 6.82
C SER A 79 -31.56 3.75 6.96
N ARG A 80 -31.28 2.62 7.60
CA ARG A 80 -32.31 1.68 8.01
C ARG A 80 -33.03 2.42 9.12
N SER A 81 -34.01 3.24 8.76
CA SER A 81 -34.94 3.80 9.73
C SER A 81 -35.65 2.60 10.33
N PHE A 82 -35.21 2.16 11.50
CA PHE A 82 -35.96 1.24 12.32
C PHE A 82 -37.23 2.01 12.69
N SER A 83 -38.31 1.76 11.97
CA SER A 83 -39.62 2.28 12.33
C SER A 83 -39.97 1.67 13.69
N TRP A 84 -39.92 2.49 14.73
CA TRP A 84 -40.29 2.09 16.07
C TRP A 84 -41.79 1.81 16.05
N ARG A 85 -42.15 0.53 15.94
CA ARG A 85 -43.54 0.09 15.93
C ARG A 85 -44.07 0.20 17.36
N ASN A 86 -44.84 1.24 17.61
CA ASN A 86 -45.47 1.49 18.90
C ASN A 86 -46.66 0.54 19.08
N ASN A 87 -46.42 -0.67 19.60
CA ASN A 87 -47.51 -1.53 20.07
C ASN A 87 -47.96 -1.01 21.45
N ARG A 88 -48.93 -0.09 21.46
CA ARG A 88 -49.72 0.17 22.67
C ARG A 88 -50.62 -1.03 22.92
N THR A 89 -50.17 -1.93 23.78
CA THR A 89 -51.07 -2.86 24.50
C THR A 89 -51.88 -2.03 25.49
N SER A 90 -53.18 -1.85 25.24
CA SER A 90 -54.12 -1.36 26.24
C SER A 90 -54.13 -2.35 27.40
N LEU A 91 -53.73 -1.88 28.58
CA LEU A 91 -53.98 -2.57 29.84
C LEU A 91 -55.35 -2.12 30.35
N ILE A 92 -56.19 -3.12 30.63
CA ILE A 92 -57.52 -3.07 31.29
C ILE A 92 -58.67 -2.74 30.34
#